data_AF-A0A2K6BLL6-F1
#
_entry.id   AF-A0A2K6BLL6-F1
#
_cell.length_a   1.000
_cell.length_b   1.000
_cell.length_c   1.000
_cell.angle_alpha   90.00
_cell.angle_beta   90.00
_cell.angle_gamma   90.00
#
_symmetry.space_group_name_H-M   'P 1'
#
loop_
_entity.id
_entity.type
_entity.pdbx_description
1 polymer ?
#
loop_
_entity_poly.entity_id
_entity_poly.type
_entity_poly.pdbx_seq_one_letter_code
_entity_poly.pdbx_strand_id
1 'polypeptide(L)'
;REDGGVRGVWCPWSGQVSAQRTGRHLAVREPTPTGSLTPRPRRPPRAPRARCPACLAPVTGNTLRKGGPRRGGGARSSTQADLVCGDDEAASEARSTASECPRLLSTTAEDSLGGDVVDEQGQQEDLEEKLKEYVDCLTDKSPKTWQGALKSLRLALASCLLPDFLLERRLTLADALEKCLRKGKGEEQALAAAVRGLLCVQLGPEPKGEELFYSLQPLLVSMLSDSTASPAARLHCASALGLGCYVAAADIQDLVSCLACLESVFSRFYGLGSSTTPVVPASLHGLLCATLQTWALLLTIFPSTQISHILDRQLPYVLRTLATDSNKYRAKADRQRQGSTFRAVLHSVEGGEREEEIVRFGFEVLYRDSWAGHRIHTAFKEVLGSAMHHHLQSNELLRDIFGLGPVLVLDATALKACKVPRFEKHLYNTATFKARTKARSRVRSKRADIL
;
A
#
# COMPACT_ATOMS: atom_id res chain seq x y z
N ARG A 1 -7.70 -54.41 -28.10
CA ARG A 1 -6.86 -53.27 -28.51
C ARG A 1 -7.82 -52.12 -28.81
N GLU A 2 -8.56 -51.61 -27.83
CA GLU A 2 -8.13 -50.85 -26.64
C GLU A 2 -7.28 -49.63 -27.02
N ASP A 3 -7.92 -48.46 -26.92
CA ASP A 3 -7.43 -47.16 -26.41
C ASP A 3 -8.57 -46.13 -26.69
N GLY A 4 -9.23 -45.47 -25.73
CA GLY A 4 -8.81 -45.10 -24.37
C GLY A 4 -8.43 -43.62 -24.26
N GLY A 5 -9.09 -42.69 -24.97
CA GLY A 5 -8.75 -41.25 -24.98
C GLY A 5 -9.78 -40.38 -24.26
N VAL A 6 -9.57 -40.14 -22.96
CA VAL A 6 -10.36 -39.25 -22.10
C VAL A 6 -10.25 -37.80 -22.58
N ARG A 7 -11.38 -37.17 -22.94
CA ARG A 7 -11.49 -35.71 -23.11
C ARG A 7 -11.50 -35.05 -21.74
N GLY A 8 -10.37 -34.49 -21.32
CA GLY A 8 -10.32 -33.51 -20.24
C GLY A 8 -10.67 -32.12 -20.79
N VAL A 9 -11.92 -31.71 -20.62
CA VAL A 9 -12.39 -30.34 -20.86
C VAL A 9 -11.78 -29.45 -19.77
N TRP A 10 -10.85 -28.57 -20.14
CA TRP A 10 -10.43 -27.46 -19.27
C TRP A 10 -11.49 -26.36 -19.35
N CYS A 11 -12.42 -26.36 -18.41
CA CYS A 11 -13.29 -25.22 -18.14
C CYS A 11 -12.46 -24.13 -17.43
N PRO A 12 -12.45 -22.88 -17.90
CA PRO A 12 -11.98 -21.78 -17.09
C PRO A 12 -13.04 -21.50 -16.03
N TRP A 13 -12.73 -21.80 -14.77
CA TRP A 13 -13.49 -21.31 -13.62
C TRP A 13 -13.45 -19.78 -13.64
N SER A 14 -14.53 -19.18 -14.13
CA SER A 14 -14.89 -17.78 -13.89
C SER A 14 -15.61 -17.72 -12.54
N GLY A 15 -14.84 -17.94 -11.47
CA GLY A 15 -15.27 -17.66 -10.11
C GLY A 15 -14.79 -16.27 -9.76
N GLN A 16 -15.68 -15.29 -9.79
CA GLN A 16 -15.46 -13.97 -9.23
C GLN A 16 -15.31 -14.12 -7.71
N VAL A 17 -14.09 -14.39 -7.24
CA VAL A 17 -13.77 -14.45 -5.81
C VAL A 17 -13.64 -13.02 -5.34
N SER A 18 -14.76 -12.44 -4.89
CA SER A 18 -14.69 -11.28 -4.00
C SER A 18 -13.88 -11.71 -2.79
N ALA A 19 -12.73 -11.09 -2.56
CA ALA A 19 -11.97 -11.22 -1.33
C ALA A 19 -12.76 -10.60 -0.17
N GLN A 20 -13.85 -11.25 0.23
CA GLN A 20 -14.47 -11.07 1.52
C GLN A 20 -13.80 -12.06 2.46
N ARG A 21 -13.23 -11.54 3.54
CA ARG A 21 -12.69 -12.29 4.68
C ARG A 21 -13.71 -13.36 5.10
N THR A 22 -13.50 -14.61 4.70
CA THR A 22 -14.25 -15.75 5.22
C THR A 22 -13.70 -16.09 6.60
N GLY A 23 -14.09 -15.30 7.61
CA GLY A 23 -13.74 -15.57 9.01
C GLY A 23 -13.70 -14.30 9.83
N ARG A 24 -14.71 -14.11 10.69
CA ARG A 24 -14.98 -12.95 11.56
C ARG A 24 -15.60 -11.74 10.84
N HIS A 25 -16.92 -11.81 10.67
CA HIS A 25 -17.75 -10.60 10.78
C HIS A 25 -17.52 -10.00 12.17
N LEU A 26 -17.06 -8.74 12.24
CA LEU A 26 -17.06 -7.97 13.48
C LEU A 26 -18.49 -8.01 14.03
N ALA A 27 -18.66 -8.49 15.27
CA ALA A 27 -19.98 -8.66 15.86
C ALA A 27 -20.67 -7.30 16.01
N VAL A 28 -21.61 -7.01 15.12
CA VAL A 28 -22.54 -5.88 15.29
C VAL A 28 -23.59 -6.34 16.31
N ARG A 29 -23.59 -5.79 17.52
CA ARG A 29 -24.71 -5.99 18.46
C ARG A 29 -25.97 -5.37 17.85
N GLU A 30 -26.94 -6.20 17.48
CA GLU A 30 -28.26 -5.73 17.07
C GLU A 30 -29.02 -5.10 18.26
N PRO A 31 -29.65 -3.93 18.08
CA PRO A 31 -30.62 -3.44 19.05
C PRO A 31 -31.99 -4.11 18.84
N THR A 32 -32.58 -4.59 19.93
CA THR A 32 -33.96 -5.12 20.01
C THR A 32 -35.02 -4.16 19.44
N PRO A 33 -36.11 -4.66 18.82
CA PRO A 33 -37.03 -3.83 18.07
C PRO A 33 -38.09 -3.21 18.99
N THR A 34 -38.23 -1.88 18.94
CA THR A 34 -39.41 -1.17 19.42
C THR A 34 -39.93 -0.24 18.35
N GLY A 35 -41.22 -0.41 17.99
CA GLY A 35 -42.06 0.68 17.52
C GLY A 35 -42.27 0.79 16.01
N SER A 36 -43.45 0.35 15.57
CA SER A 36 -44.06 0.57 14.26
C SER A 36 -44.27 2.05 13.91
N LEU A 37 -43.77 2.50 12.75
CA LEU A 37 -44.26 3.71 12.08
C LEU A 37 -44.27 3.54 10.55
N THR A 38 -45.43 3.84 9.98
CA THR A 38 -45.87 3.70 8.58
C THR A 38 -45.13 4.60 7.57
N PRO A 39 -45.06 4.23 6.27
CA PRO A 39 -44.28 4.96 5.26
C PRO A 39 -45.04 6.14 4.63
N ARG A 40 -44.35 7.27 4.41
CA ARG A 40 -44.83 8.40 3.58
C ARG A 40 -44.34 8.27 2.12
N PRO A 41 -45.13 8.73 1.13
CA PRO A 41 -44.88 8.46 -0.28
C PRO A 41 -43.84 9.38 -0.93
N ARG A 42 -43.21 8.85 -2.00
CA ARG A 42 -42.12 9.42 -2.80
C ARG A 42 -42.57 10.64 -3.64
N ARG A 43 -41.71 11.66 -3.75
CA ARG A 43 -41.83 12.76 -4.74
C ARG A 43 -41.16 12.38 -6.08
N PRO A 44 -41.72 12.78 -7.24
CA PRO A 44 -41.15 12.48 -8.56
C PRO A 44 -40.05 13.48 -9.00
N PRO A 45 -39.23 13.13 -10.02
CA PRO A 45 -38.02 13.87 -10.40
C PRO A 45 -38.30 15.13 -11.26
N ARG A 46 -37.44 16.15 -11.14
CA ARG A 46 -37.46 17.35 -11.99
C ARG A 46 -36.64 17.15 -13.28
N ALA A 47 -37.23 17.58 -14.40
CA ALA A 47 -36.69 17.56 -15.76
C ALA A 47 -35.65 18.68 -16.04
N PRO A 48 -34.85 18.59 -17.14
CA PRO A 48 -33.65 19.40 -17.35
C PRO A 48 -33.96 20.78 -17.95
N ARG A 49 -33.12 21.79 -17.64
CA ARG A 49 -33.21 23.14 -18.22
C ARG A 49 -32.30 23.32 -19.44
N ALA A 50 -32.88 23.96 -20.45
CA ALA A 50 -32.36 24.26 -21.78
C ALA A 50 -31.28 25.37 -21.82
N ARG A 51 -30.53 25.39 -22.93
CA ARG A 51 -29.46 26.34 -23.29
C ARG A 51 -29.96 27.60 -24.04
N CYS A 52 -29.05 28.60 -24.06
CA CYS A 52 -28.82 29.69 -25.05
C CYS A 52 -29.54 31.05 -24.82
N PRO A 53 -29.06 32.20 -25.38
CA PRO A 53 -27.80 32.49 -26.13
C PRO A 53 -27.04 33.81 -25.74
N ALA A 54 -25.90 33.98 -26.45
CA ALA A 54 -24.97 35.10 -26.66
C ALA A 54 -25.34 36.57 -26.36
N CYS A 55 -24.29 37.38 -26.06
CA CYS A 55 -24.15 38.80 -26.45
C CYS A 55 -22.65 39.18 -26.61
N LEU A 56 -22.37 40.01 -27.62
CA LEU A 56 -21.09 40.42 -28.18
C LEU A 56 -20.60 41.79 -27.64
N ALA A 57 -19.28 41.88 -27.41
CA ALA A 57 -18.36 43.02 -27.64
C ALA A 57 -18.61 44.38 -26.91
N PRO A 58 -17.73 45.41 -27.05
CA PRO A 58 -16.27 45.50 -27.31
C PRO A 58 -15.55 46.39 -26.25
N VAL A 59 -14.21 46.57 -26.29
CA VAL A 59 -13.52 47.87 -26.03
C VAL A 59 -12.06 47.84 -26.56
N THR A 60 -11.70 48.97 -27.14
CA THR A 60 -10.54 49.45 -27.90
C THR A 60 -9.28 49.84 -27.11
N GLY A 61 -8.09 49.71 -27.73
CA GLY A 61 -7.24 50.84 -28.14
C GLY A 61 -6.15 51.45 -27.21
N ASN A 62 -4.89 51.27 -27.64
CA ASN A 62 -3.71 52.17 -27.60
C ASN A 62 -2.99 52.57 -26.29
N THR A 63 -1.67 52.36 -26.25
CA THR A 63 -0.64 53.43 -26.22
C THR A 63 0.78 52.89 -26.46
N LEU A 64 1.66 53.80 -26.90
CA LEU A 64 2.91 53.61 -27.63
C LEU A 64 4.11 54.16 -26.82
N ARG A 65 5.33 53.67 -27.13
CA ARG A 65 6.67 54.34 -27.15
C ARG A 65 7.75 54.09 -26.07
N LYS A 66 8.89 53.63 -26.62
CA LYS A 66 10.28 54.18 -26.65
C LYS A 66 11.36 53.67 -25.67
N GLY A 67 12.47 53.21 -26.26
CA GLY A 67 13.85 53.55 -25.84
C GLY A 67 14.85 52.39 -25.68
N GLY A 68 15.81 52.23 -26.62
CA GLY A 68 17.07 51.44 -26.44
C GLY A 68 18.19 52.28 -25.78
N PRO A 69 19.52 51.93 -25.83
CA PRO A 69 20.18 50.98 -26.76
C PRO A 69 21.40 50.11 -26.24
N ARG A 70 21.74 49.09 -27.04
CA ARG A 70 23.07 48.58 -27.52
C ARG A 70 24.22 48.12 -26.59
N ARG A 71 24.68 46.88 -26.81
CA ARG A 71 26.02 46.38 -27.29
C ARG A 71 26.00 44.82 -27.18
N GLY A 72 26.52 43.95 -28.05
CA GLY A 72 27.22 44.00 -29.33
C GLY A 72 27.91 42.63 -29.57
N GLY A 73 27.80 42.07 -30.78
CA GLY A 73 28.59 40.93 -31.34
C GLY A 73 27.99 39.53 -31.08
N GLY A 74 27.71 38.63 -32.03
CA GLY A 74 27.96 38.57 -33.47
C GLY A 74 28.62 37.23 -33.85
N ALA A 75 27.85 36.23 -34.30
CA ALA A 75 28.30 35.17 -35.22
C ALA A 75 27.11 34.37 -35.80
N ARG A 76 27.15 34.21 -37.13
CA ARG A 76 26.29 33.46 -38.07
C ARG A 76 26.35 31.94 -37.80
N SER A 77 25.51 31.02 -38.26
CA SER A 77 24.38 30.92 -39.21
C SER A 77 23.81 29.50 -39.09
N SER A 78 22.49 29.31 -39.20
CA SER A 78 21.86 28.38 -40.15
C SER A 78 20.35 28.30 -39.91
N THR A 79 19.64 28.52 -40.99
CA THR A 79 18.21 28.41 -41.26
C THR A 79 17.71 26.99 -40.96
N GLN A 80 16.57 26.83 -40.30
CA GLN A 80 15.38 26.14 -40.86
C GLN A 80 14.17 26.26 -39.92
N ALA A 81 13.01 26.34 -40.54
CA ALA A 81 11.73 26.80 -40.05
C ALA A 81 11.10 26.01 -38.90
N ASP A 82 10.29 26.75 -38.14
CA ASP A 82 9.24 26.30 -37.23
C ASP A 82 8.37 25.18 -37.79
N LEU A 83 7.95 24.26 -36.91
CA LEU A 83 6.57 23.78 -36.84
C LEU A 83 6.32 23.13 -35.48
N VAL A 84 5.53 23.83 -34.68
CA VAL A 84 4.79 23.32 -33.53
C VAL A 84 3.82 22.24 -34.03
N CYS A 85 3.81 21.07 -33.41
CA CYS A 85 2.63 20.20 -33.41
C CYS A 85 2.54 19.45 -32.08
N GLY A 86 1.43 19.66 -31.38
CA GLY A 86 1.06 18.90 -30.20
C GLY A 86 0.52 17.54 -30.60
N ASP A 87 0.86 16.53 -29.80
CA ASP A 87 0.19 15.23 -29.80
C ASP A 87 -0.27 14.95 -28.37
N ASP A 88 -1.54 15.26 -28.11
CA ASP A 88 -2.39 14.41 -27.27
C ASP A 88 -2.65 13.13 -28.05
N GLU A 89 -2.18 11.97 -27.57
CA GLU A 89 -2.88 10.71 -27.81
C GLU A 89 -2.42 9.65 -26.81
N ALA A 90 -3.41 9.08 -26.15
CA ALA A 90 -3.33 8.15 -25.06
C ALA A 90 -3.11 6.73 -25.60
N ALA A 91 -1.87 6.28 -25.58
CA ALA A 91 -1.58 4.85 -25.59
C ALA A 91 -1.42 4.40 -24.13
N SER A 92 -2.48 3.79 -23.58
CA SER A 92 -2.39 2.98 -22.36
C SER A 92 -1.45 1.80 -22.61
N GLU A 93 -0.17 2.01 -22.33
CA GLU A 93 0.77 0.93 -22.16
C GLU A 93 0.44 0.24 -20.83
N ALA A 94 -0.05 -1.00 -20.91
CA ALA A 94 -0.08 -1.93 -19.78
C ALA A 94 1.34 -2.01 -19.20
N ARG A 95 1.60 -1.22 -18.17
CA ARG A 95 2.87 -1.21 -17.43
C ARG A 95 2.83 -2.37 -16.45
N SER A 96 3.14 -3.56 -16.93
CA SER A 96 3.68 -4.60 -16.07
C SER A 96 5.04 -4.11 -15.57
N THR A 97 5.07 -3.40 -14.45
CA THR A 97 6.27 -3.31 -13.62
C THR A 97 6.52 -4.72 -13.10
N ALA A 98 7.27 -5.51 -13.88
CA ALA A 98 7.93 -6.69 -13.35
C ALA A 98 8.82 -6.17 -12.22
N SER A 99 8.38 -6.37 -10.98
CA SER A 99 9.23 -6.23 -9.81
C SER A 99 10.47 -7.07 -10.10
N GLU A 100 11.62 -6.41 -10.22
CA GLU A 100 12.90 -7.06 -10.41
C GLU A 100 13.12 -8.00 -9.23
N CYS A 101 12.88 -9.29 -9.45
CA CYS A 101 13.33 -10.34 -8.54
C CYS A 101 14.85 -10.20 -8.42
N PRO A 102 15.43 -10.07 -7.22
CA PRO A 102 16.83 -10.41 -7.05
C PRO A 102 17.00 -11.85 -7.55
N ARG A 103 17.79 -12.01 -8.62
CA ARG A 103 18.17 -13.33 -9.13
C ARG A 103 19.12 -13.95 -8.12
N LEU A 104 18.58 -14.60 -7.09
CA LEU A 104 19.27 -15.66 -6.38
C LEU A 104 18.70 -16.98 -6.85
N LEU A 105 19.05 -17.33 -8.09
CA LEU A 105 19.20 -18.72 -8.49
C LEU A 105 20.68 -18.91 -8.73
N SER A 106 21.33 -19.38 -7.67
CA SER A 106 22.63 -20.02 -7.64
C SER A 106 22.82 -20.90 -8.87
N THR A 107 23.63 -20.41 -9.80
CA THR A 107 24.25 -21.24 -10.83
C THR A 107 25.54 -21.84 -10.26
N THR A 108 25.41 -22.65 -9.20
CA THR A 108 26.40 -23.61 -8.69
C THR A 108 25.75 -24.35 -7.52
N ALA A 109 24.89 -25.31 -7.82
CA ALA A 109 24.43 -26.30 -6.86
C ALA A 109 24.21 -27.61 -7.63
N GLU A 110 25.27 -28.05 -8.30
CA GLU A 110 25.48 -29.45 -8.58
C GLU A 110 26.46 -29.92 -7.51
N ASP A 111 26.09 -30.98 -6.78
CA ASP A 111 26.79 -31.60 -5.65
C ASP A 111 26.73 -30.92 -4.27
N SER A 112 25.60 -31.08 -3.58
CA SER A 112 25.57 -31.36 -2.13
C SER A 112 24.18 -31.83 -1.73
N LEU A 113 23.96 -33.15 -1.76
CA LEU A 113 22.77 -33.78 -1.22
C LEU A 113 23.20 -34.62 -0.01
N GLY A 114 22.95 -34.12 1.20
CA GLY A 114 23.05 -34.94 2.41
C GLY A 114 23.46 -34.28 3.73
N GLY A 115 23.16 -33.00 4.01
CA GLY A 115 23.57 -32.37 5.28
C GLY A 115 22.70 -31.25 5.88
N ASP A 116 21.56 -30.88 5.28
CA ASP A 116 21.00 -29.52 5.48
C ASP A 116 20.07 -29.32 6.70
N VAL A 117 19.50 -30.39 7.28
CA VAL A 117 18.52 -30.21 8.36
C VAL A 117 19.17 -29.79 9.69
N VAL A 118 20.43 -30.14 9.90
CA VAL A 118 21.17 -29.81 11.13
C VAL A 118 21.69 -28.36 11.10
N ASP A 119 22.01 -27.84 9.91
CA ASP A 119 22.53 -26.48 9.74
C ASP A 119 21.42 -25.42 9.85
N GLU A 120 20.23 -25.67 9.28
CA GLU A 120 19.09 -24.73 9.41
C GLU A 120 18.58 -24.59 10.85
N GLN A 121 18.58 -25.69 11.61
CA GLN A 121 18.13 -25.66 13.01
C GLN A 121 19.16 -24.97 13.92
N GLY A 122 20.46 -25.17 13.70
CA GLY A 122 21.51 -24.44 14.41
C GLY A 122 21.51 -22.94 14.12
N GLN A 123 21.30 -22.55 12.85
CA GLN A 123 21.20 -21.14 12.47
C GLN A 123 19.99 -20.44 13.09
N GLN A 124 18.88 -21.16 13.26
CA GLN A 124 17.69 -20.65 13.93
C GLN A 124 17.93 -20.47 15.45
N GLU A 125 18.61 -21.42 16.10
CA GLU A 125 18.98 -21.30 17.52
C GLU A 125 19.93 -20.13 17.77
N ASP A 126 20.94 -19.94 16.92
CA ASP A 126 21.87 -18.80 16.97
C ASP A 126 21.14 -17.46 16.77
N LEU A 127 20.12 -17.42 15.90
CA LEU A 127 19.30 -16.24 15.69
C LEU A 127 18.46 -15.93 16.93
N GLU A 128 17.85 -16.95 17.54
CA GLU A 128 17.09 -16.79 18.77
C GLU A 128 17.97 -16.33 19.94
N GLU A 129 19.20 -16.82 20.05
CA GLU A 129 20.16 -16.35 21.07
C GLU A 129 20.45 -14.86 20.89
N LYS A 130 20.77 -14.42 19.67
CA LYS A 130 20.97 -13.00 19.35
C LYS A 130 19.74 -12.15 19.66
N LEU A 131 18.54 -12.69 19.43
CA LEU A 131 17.30 -12.00 19.76
C LEU A 131 17.10 -11.86 21.27
N LYS A 132 17.47 -12.87 22.06
CA LYS A 132 17.46 -12.78 23.54
C LYS A 132 18.37 -11.63 23.99
N GLU A 133 19.59 -11.56 23.46
CA GLU A 133 20.51 -10.45 23.76
C GLU A 133 19.91 -9.07 23.41
N TYR A 134 19.24 -8.95 22.26
CA TYR A 134 18.56 -7.70 21.89
C TYR A 134 17.43 -7.34 22.86
N VAL A 135 16.64 -8.32 23.30
CA VAL A 135 15.58 -8.10 24.29
C VAL A 135 16.18 -7.66 25.64
N ASP A 136 17.26 -8.29 26.08
CA ASP A 136 17.96 -7.93 27.30
C ASP A 136 18.50 -6.49 27.22
N CYS A 137 19.05 -6.10 26.08
CA CYS A 137 19.48 -4.73 25.80
C CYS A 137 18.36 -3.68 25.90
N LEU A 138 17.09 -4.03 25.70
CA LEU A 138 15.95 -3.11 25.90
C LEU A 138 15.66 -2.87 27.39
N THR A 139 16.01 -3.83 28.24
CA THR A 139 15.81 -3.72 29.69
C THR A 139 16.86 -2.81 30.36
N ASP A 140 17.99 -2.55 29.69
CA ASP A 140 19.09 -1.68 30.14
C ASP A 140 18.65 -0.21 30.35
N LYS A 141 19.46 0.64 30.98
CA LYS A 141 19.17 2.04 31.29
C LYS A 141 19.54 3.02 30.15
N SER A 142 20.30 2.56 29.16
CA SER A 142 20.91 3.42 28.13
C SER A 142 20.02 3.58 26.88
N PRO A 143 19.61 4.81 26.52
CA PRO A 143 18.79 5.07 25.32
C PRO A 143 19.48 4.68 24.00
N LYS A 144 20.80 4.85 23.91
CA LYS A 144 21.58 4.42 22.73
C LYS A 144 21.58 2.90 22.56
N THR A 145 21.63 2.17 23.67
CA THR A 145 21.53 0.71 23.68
C THR A 145 20.14 0.28 23.20
N TRP A 146 19.08 0.95 23.66
CA TRP A 146 17.72 0.71 23.17
C TRP A 146 17.61 0.92 21.67
N GLN A 147 18.15 2.02 21.15
CA GLN A 147 18.09 2.34 19.73
C GLN A 147 18.73 1.26 18.86
N GLY A 148 19.91 0.77 19.25
CA GLY A 148 20.61 -0.32 18.55
C GLY A 148 19.79 -1.62 18.57
N ALA A 149 19.33 -2.02 19.77
CA ALA A 149 18.53 -3.21 19.95
C ALA A 149 17.21 -3.16 19.17
N LEU A 150 16.48 -2.04 19.20
CA LEU A 150 15.22 -1.86 18.46
C LEU A 150 15.43 -1.92 16.93
N LYS A 151 16.55 -1.38 16.41
CA LYS A 151 16.88 -1.47 14.98
C LYS A 151 17.12 -2.92 14.56
N SER A 152 17.93 -3.65 15.32
CA SER A 152 18.23 -5.06 15.05
C SER A 152 16.98 -5.93 15.17
N LEU A 153 16.19 -5.73 16.23
CA LEU A 153 14.94 -6.44 16.45
C LEU A 153 13.93 -6.18 15.32
N ARG A 154 13.79 -4.92 14.88
CA ARG A 154 12.91 -4.58 13.74
C ARG A 154 13.33 -5.31 12.47
N LEU A 155 14.63 -5.38 12.18
CA LEU A 155 15.13 -6.07 10.99
C LEU A 155 14.88 -7.57 11.06
N ALA A 156 15.23 -8.20 12.19
CA ALA A 156 15.05 -9.63 12.40
C ALA A 156 13.57 -10.05 12.35
N LEU A 157 12.68 -9.29 13.00
CA LEU A 157 11.24 -9.55 12.98
C LEU A 157 10.60 -9.21 11.63
N ALA A 158 11.21 -8.39 10.79
CA ALA A 158 10.73 -8.20 9.43
C ALA A 158 11.16 -9.35 8.53
N SER A 159 12.34 -9.95 8.74
CA SER A 159 12.90 -10.98 7.86
C SER A 159 12.46 -12.41 8.20
N CYS A 160 12.18 -12.70 9.46
CA CYS A 160 11.96 -14.06 9.95
C CYS A 160 10.65 -14.17 10.74
N LEU A 161 10.00 -15.34 10.65
CA LEU A 161 8.82 -15.67 11.45
C LEU A 161 9.25 -16.41 12.71
N LEU A 162 8.90 -15.86 13.88
CA LEU A 162 9.33 -16.37 15.18
C LEU A 162 8.16 -16.41 16.18
N PRO A 163 7.02 -17.02 15.83
CA PRO A 163 5.80 -16.94 16.64
C PRO A 163 5.99 -17.49 18.05
N ASP A 164 6.65 -18.64 18.21
CA ASP A 164 6.84 -19.28 19.53
C ASP A 164 7.73 -18.45 20.45
N PHE A 165 8.89 -18.01 19.94
CA PHE A 165 9.80 -17.12 20.66
C PHE A 165 9.10 -15.85 21.16
N LEU A 166 8.27 -15.23 20.29
CA LEU A 166 7.52 -14.03 20.62
C LEU A 166 6.40 -14.28 21.63
N LEU A 167 5.68 -15.40 21.50
CA LEU A 167 4.60 -15.77 22.40
C LEU A 167 5.11 -16.00 23.83
N GLU A 168 6.26 -16.66 23.96
CA GLU A 168 6.92 -16.90 25.26
C GLU A 168 7.35 -15.61 25.96
N ARG A 169 7.84 -14.63 25.19
CA ARG A 169 8.44 -13.38 25.72
C ARG A 169 7.55 -12.16 25.59
N ARG A 170 6.28 -12.34 25.22
CA ARG A 170 5.34 -11.24 24.91
C ARG A 170 5.25 -10.18 26.01
N LEU A 171 5.26 -10.59 27.28
CA LEU A 171 5.14 -9.67 28.42
C LEU A 171 6.41 -8.84 28.60
N THR A 172 7.58 -9.48 28.55
CA THR A 172 8.88 -8.79 28.61
C THR A 172 9.04 -7.81 27.46
N LEU A 173 8.65 -8.21 26.25
CA LEU A 173 8.66 -7.35 25.07
C LEU A 173 7.67 -6.18 25.22
N ALA A 174 6.47 -6.42 25.75
CA ALA A 174 5.48 -5.38 26.02
C ALA A 174 6.05 -4.32 26.97
N ASP A 175 6.58 -4.76 28.11
CA ASP A 175 7.08 -3.89 29.17
C ASP A 175 8.30 -3.08 28.71
N ALA A 176 9.19 -3.72 27.94
CA ALA A 176 10.33 -3.07 27.30
C ALA A 176 9.88 -2.02 26.27
N LEU A 177 8.92 -2.34 25.40
CA LEU A 177 8.38 -1.39 24.42
C LEU A 177 7.62 -0.25 25.07
N GLU A 178 6.81 -0.52 26.10
CA GLU A 178 6.14 0.50 26.91
C GLU A 178 7.16 1.48 27.49
N LYS A 179 8.23 0.97 28.10
CA LYS A 179 9.33 1.77 28.63
C LYS A 179 9.97 2.62 27.54
N CYS A 180 10.29 2.06 26.37
CA CYS A 180 10.86 2.81 25.25
C CYS A 180 9.90 3.89 24.70
N LEU A 181 8.59 3.62 24.64
CA LEU A 181 7.59 4.59 24.19
C LEU A 181 7.43 5.74 25.19
N ARG A 182 7.40 5.44 26.50
CA ARG A 182 7.22 6.44 27.57
C ARG A 182 8.46 7.28 27.83
N LYS A 183 9.64 6.65 27.90
CA LYS A 183 10.90 7.31 28.31
C LYS A 183 11.79 7.70 27.14
N GLY A 184 11.65 7.03 25.99
CA GLY A 184 12.47 7.31 24.82
C GLY A 184 12.12 8.63 24.16
N LYS A 185 12.93 9.05 23.19
CA LYS A 185 12.70 10.28 22.42
C LYS A 185 12.90 10.05 20.94
N GLY A 186 12.02 10.64 20.14
CA GLY A 186 12.24 10.80 18.69
C GLY A 186 12.36 9.46 17.97
N GLU A 187 13.60 9.09 17.62
CA GLU A 187 13.90 7.88 16.87
C GLU A 187 13.64 6.59 17.68
N GLU A 188 13.90 6.59 18.99
CA GLU A 188 13.64 5.43 19.85
C GLU A 188 12.14 5.11 19.91
N GLN A 189 11.31 6.14 20.08
CA GLN A 189 9.84 6.01 20.07
C GLN A 189 9.34 5.55 18.70
N ALA A 190 9.91 6.07 17.61
CA ALA A 190 9.59 5.65 16.25
C ALA A 190 9.90 4.15 16.03
N LEU A 191 11.08 3.70 16.46
CA LEU A 191 11.50 2.30 16.34
C LEU A 191 10.66 1.38 17.23
N ALA A 192 10.38 1.77 18.47
CA ALA A 192 9.53 1.00 19.37
C ALA A 192 8.12 0.82 18.80
N ALA A 193 7.53 1.88 18.22
CA ALA A 193 6.24 1.79 17.53
C ALA A 193 6.32 0.86 16.30
N ALA A 194 7.40 0.93 15.51
CA ALA A 194 7.59 0.04 14.36
C ALA A 194 7.72 -1.43 14.76
N VAL A 195 8.51 -1.75 15.80
CA VAL A 195 8.64 -3.09 16.36
C VAL A 195 7.29 -3.58 16.88
N ARG A 196 6.52 -2.74 17.58
CA ARG A 196 5.16 -3.06 18.01
C ARG A 196 4.25 -3.45 16.83
N GLY A 197 4.33 -2.71 15.71
CA GLY A 197 3.60 -3.04 14.49
C GLY A 197 3.95 -4.43 13.95
N LEU A 198 5.24 -4.77 13.91
CA LEU A 198 5.72 -6.11 13.50
C LEU A 198 5.24 -7.22 14.44
N LEU A 199 5.26 -6.98 15.76
CA LEU A 199 4.74 -7.94 16.74
C LEU A 199 3.26 -8.25 16.50
N CYS A 200 2.44 -7.25 16.16
CA CYS A 200 1.03 -7.48 15.83
C CYS A 200 0.89 -8.37 14.58
N VAL A 201 1.73 -8.17 13.56
CA VAL A 201 1.70 -8.97 12.32
C VAL A 201 2.15 -10.42 12.56
N GLN A 202 3.11 -10.65 13.45
CA GLN A 202 3.61 -12.00 13.72
C GLN A 202 2.71 -12.78 14.69
N LEU A 203 2.18 -12.13 15.73
CA LEU A 203 1.31 -12.80 16.70
C LEU A 203 -0.12 -12.97 16.19
N GLY A 204 -0.53 -12.16 15.21
CA GLY A 204 -1.84 -12.26 14.58
C GLY A 204 -3.03 -11.96 15.51
N PRO A 205 -4.24 -12.34 15.09
CA PRO A 205 -5.50 -12.12 15.83
C PRO A 205 -5.71 -13.14 16.97
N GLU A 206 -4.65 -13.77 17.45
CA GLU A 206 -4.72 -14.70 18.58
C GLU A 206 -5.00 -13.93 19.88
N PRO A 207 -5.68 -14.51 20.89
CA PRO A 207 -6.03 -13.82 22.13
C PRO A 207 -4.83 -13.17 22.83
N LYS A 208 -3.66 -13.82 22.77
CA LYS A 208 -2.39 -13.30 23.32
C LYS A 208 -1.85 -12.11 22.51
N GLY A 209 -2.06 -12.11 21.19
CA GLY A 209 -1.72 -11.01 20.29
C GLY A 209 -2.66 -9.81 20.48
N GLU A 210 -3.96 -10.07 20.62
CA GLU A 210 -4.98 -9.06 20.96
C GLU A 210 -4.65 -8.39 22.30
N GLU A 211 -4.35 -9.16 23.35
CA GLU A 211 -3.95 -8.63 24.68
C GLU A 211 -2.74 -7.68 24.59
N LEU A 212 -1.72 -8.06 23.82
CA LEU A 212 -0.53 -7.23 23.58
C LEU A 212 -0.88 -5.95 22.79
N PHE A 213 -1.77 -6.06 21.81
CA PHE A 213 -2.22 -4.92 21.03
C PHE A 213 -2.88 -3.86 21.93
N TYR A 214 -3.82 -4.29 22.78
CA TYR A 214 -4.57 -3.42 23.68
C TYR A 214 -3.72 -2.83 24.82
N SER A 215 -2.74 -3.55 25.34
CA SER A 215 -1.88 -3.03 26.43
C SER A 215 -1.07 -1.80 26.01
N LEU A 216 -0.56 -1.79 24.77
CA LEU A 216 0.26 -0.69 24.23
C LEU A 216 -0.54 0.36 23.44
N GLN A 217 -1.79 0.06 23.06
CA GLN A 217 -2.62 0.95 22.24
C GLN A 217 -2.81 2.36 22.84
N PRO A 218 -3.12 2.54 24.14
CA PRO A 218 -3.31 3.87 24.73
C PRO A 218 -2.08 4.77 24.60
N LEU A 219 -0.87 4.19 24.67
CA LEU A 219 0.38 4.93 24.53
C LEU A 219 0.57 5.45 23.10
N LEU A 220 0.27 4.63 22.09
CA LEU A 220 0.36 5.05 20.69
C LEU A 220 -0.66 6.14 20.37
N VAL A 221 -1.89 6.01 20.88
CA VAL A 221 -2.95 7.04 20.74
C VAL A 221 -2.52 8.34 21.40
N SER A 222 -1.96 8.28 22.62
CA SER A 222 -1.45 9.44 23.34
C SER A 222 -0.34 10.14 22.56
N MET A 223 0.66 9.40 22.08
CA MET A 223 1.78 9.98 21.32
C MET A 223 1.36 10.54 19.97
N LEU A 224 0.45 9.87 19.26
CA LEU A 224 -0.07 10.35 17.98
C LEU A 224 -0.78 11.70 18.12
N SER A 225 -1.54 11.85 19.22
CA SER A 225 -2.33 13.04 19.54
C SER A 225 -1.49 14.21 20.06
N ASP A 226 -0.33 13.92 20.66
CA ASP A 226 0.63 14.91 21.15
C ASP A 226 1.32 15.66 20.00
N SER A 227 1.03 16.95 19.86
CA SER A 227 1.64 17.80 18.84
C SER A 227 3.11 18.15 19.12
N THR A 228 3.58 17.95 20.34
CA THR A 228 4.96 18.24 20.75
C THR A 228 5.90 17.07 20.49
N ALA A 229 5.36 15.86 20.37
CA ALA A 229 6.11 14.67 19.99
C ALA A 229 6.70 14.79 18.58
N SER A 230 7.82 14.10 18.34
CA SER A 230 8.51 14.18 17.06
C SER A 230 7.61 13.70 15.91
N PRO A 231 7.65 14.34 14.71
CA PRO A 231 6.84 13.91 13.58
C PRO A 231 7.09 12.46 13.16
N ALA A 232 8.34 12.00 13.27
CA ALA A 232 8.73 10.62 12.96
C ALA A 232 8.12 9.60 13.95
N ALA A 233 8.16 9.88 15.25
CA ALA A 233 7.53 9.01 16.26
C ALA A 233 6.02 8.91 16.03
N ARG A 234 5.36 10.06 15.80
CA ARG A 234 3.92 10.12 15.52
C ARG A 234 3.55 9.35 14.26
N LEU A 235 4.37 9.44 13.21
CA LEU A 235 4.18 8.70 11.96
C LEU A 235 4.17 7.20 12.21
N HIS A 236 5.20 6.68 12.89
CA HIS A 236 5.28 5.26 13.19
C HIS A 236 4.20 4.80 14.17
N CYS A 237 3.77 5.66 15.10
CA CYS A 237 2.61 5.38 15.95
C CYS A 237 1.33 5.25 15.15
N ALA A 238 1.08 6.13 14.16
CA ALA A 238 -0.08 6.04 13.29
C ALA A 238 -0.08 4.70 12.53
N SER A 239 1.02 4.39 11.84
CA SER A 239 1.16 3.15 11.08
C SER A 239 1.02 1.91 11.97
N ALA A 240 1.69 1.88 13.12
CA ALA A 240 1.61 0.77 14.05
C ALA A 240 0.21 0.60 14.64
N LEU A 241 -0.44 1.70 15.02
CA LEU A 241 -1.80 1.70 15.56
C LEU A 241 -2.77 1.10 14.55
N GLY A 242 -2.82 1.62 13.31
CA GLY A 242 -3.77 1.13 12.34
C GLY A 242 -3.43 -0.24 11.76
N LEU A 243 -2.16 -0.63 11.63
CA LEU A 243 -1.82 -2.01 11.29
C LEU A 243 -2.23 -2.97 12.40
N GLY A 244 -2.02 -2.58 13.67
CA GLY A 244 -2.51 -3.34 14.82
C GLY A 244 -4.03 -3.45 14.85
N CYS A 245 -4.76 -2.35 14.62
CA CYS A 245 -6.23 -2.38 14.52
C CYS A 245 -6.70 -3.24 13.35
N TYR A 246 -5.98 -3.22 12.22
CA TYR A 246 -6.30 -4.06 11.08
C TYR A 246 -6.19 -5.56 11.41
N VAL A 247 -5.16 -5.94 12.16
CA VAL A 247 -4.88 -7.34 12.50
C VAL A 247 -5.69 -7.82 13.71
N ALA A 248 -5.73 -7.04 14.79
CA ALA A 248 -6.11 -7.50 16.13
C ALA A 248 -7.35 -6.82 16.72
N ALA A 249 -8.02 -5.89 16.00
CA ALA A 249 -9.26 -5.31 16.52
C ALA A 249 -10.36 -6.38 16.63
N ALA A 250 -10.91 -6.54 17.83
CA ALA A 250 -11.96 -7.49 18.12
C ALA A 250 -13.36 -6.98 17.74
N ASP A 251 -13.59 -5.66 17.82
CA ASP A 251 -14.89 -5.05 17.53
C ASP A 251 -14.80 -3.82 16.61
N ILE A 252 -15.96 -3.41 16.09
CA ILE A 252 -16.07 -2.24 15.21
C ILE A 252 -15.74 -0.92 15.92
N GLN A 253 -15.93 -0.86 17.23
CA GLN A 253 -15.75 0.35 18.02
C GLN A 253 -14.27 0.70 18.15
N ASP A 254 -13.40 -0.30 18.19
CA ASP A 254 -11.95 -0.13 18.10
C ASP A 254 -11.55 0.51 16.76
N LEU A 255 -12.14 0.04 15.65
CA LEU A 255 -11.91 0.64 14.33
C LEU A 255 -12.41 2.09 14.27
N VAL A 256 -13.63 2.35 14.76
CA VAL A 256 -14.20 3.71 14.80
C VAL A 256 -13.31 4.64 15.62
N SER A 257 -12.87 4.19 16.80
CA SER A 257 -12.01 4.98 17.70
C SER A 257 -10.66 5.26 17.07
N CYS A 258 -10.06 4.28 16.40
CA CYS A 258 -8.80 4.45 15.69
C CYS A 258 -8.95 5.39 14.48
N LEU A 259 -10.01 5.24 13.69
CA LEU A 259 -10.30 6.13 12.56
C LEU A 259 -10.49 7.57 13.03
N ALA A 260 -11.22 7.79 14.12
CA ALA A 260 -11.40 9.12 14.71
C ALA A 260 -10.08 9.71 15.22
N CYS A 261 -9.23 8.90 15.85
CA CYS A 261 -7.90 9.32 16.29
C CYS A 261 -7.02 9.76 15.10
N LEU A 262 -6.94 8.96 14.05
CA LEU A 262 -6.21 9.29 12.81
C LEU A 262 -6.78 10.55 12.15
N GLU A 263 -8.11 10.65 12.06
CA GLU A 263 -8.80 11.81 11.49
C GLU A 263 -8.45 13.11 12.23
N SER A 264 -8.40 13.06 13.56
CA SER A 264 -8.06 14.22 14.39
C SER A 264 -6.66 14.82 14.08
N VAL A 265 -5.75 14.03 13.49
CA VAL A 265 -4.41 14.49 13.12
C VAL A 265 -4.46 15.37 11.88
N PHE A 266 -5.19 14.96 10.84
CA PHE A 266 -5.24 15.69 9.57
C PHE A 266 -6.36 16.74 9.52
N SER A 267 -7.48 16.55 10.23
CA SER A 267 -8.59 17.52 10.26
C SER A 267 -8.17 18.89 10.81
N ARG A 268 -7.14 18.95 11.66
CA ARG A 268 -6.54 20.21 12.16
C ARG A 268 -6.01 21.10 11.04
N PHE A 269 -5.68 20.52 9.89
CA PHE A 269 -5.12 21.23 8.74
C PHE A 269 -6.17 21.55 7.66
N TYR A 270 -7.45 21.22 7.87
CA TYR A 270 -8.51 21.48 6.87
C TYR A 270 -9.62 22.38 7.41
N GLY A 271 -9.27 23.28 8.34
CA GLY A 271 -10.15 24.18 9.09
C GLY A 271 -11.42 24.60 8.35
N LEU A 272 -12.55 24.20 8.93
CA LEU A 272 -13.90 24.48 8.45
C LEU A 272 -14.15 26.00 8.48
N GLY A 273 -13.89 26.71 7.37
CA GLY A 273 -14.34 28.10 7.17
C GLY A 273 -13.28 29.21 7.20
N SER A 274 -11.98 28.92 7.30
CA SER A 274 -10.96 29.95 7.07
C SER A 274 -10.81 30.22 5.57
N SER A 275 -10.95 31.48 5.13
CA SER A 275 -10.76 31.90 3.74
C SER A 275 -9.31 31.74 3.25
N THR A 276 -8.39 31.39 4.15
CA THR A 276 -6.99 31.08 3.84
C THR A 276 -6.75 29.59 4.05
N THR A 277 -6.27 28.91 3.00
CA THR A 277 -5.82 27.52 3.09
C THR A 277 -4.61 27.45 4.03
N PRO A 278 -4.69 26.72 5.16
CA PRO A 278 -3.55 26.59 6.06
C PRO A 278 -2.40 25.90 5.33
N VAL A 279 -1.23 26.54 5.31
CA VAL A 279 -0.01 25.97 4.73
C VAL A 279 0.51 24.90 5.68
N VAL A 280 0.51 23.66 5.23
CA VAL A 280 1.03 22.53 6.02
C VAL A 280 2.57 22.55 6.00
N PRO A 281 3.24 22.59 7.17
CA PRO A 281 4.71 22.50 7.24
C PRO A 281 5.24 21.21 6.61
N ALA A 282 6.34 21.32 5.85
CA ALA A 282 6.96 20.17 5.16
C ALA A 282 7.36 19.03 6.12
N SER A 283 7.75 19.37 7.36
CA SER A 283 8.08 18.40 8.41
C SER A 283 6.92 17.49 8.82
N LEU A 284 5.67 17.88 8.51
CA LEU A 284 4.46 17.11 8.85
C LEU A 284 3.92 16.30 7.66
N HIS A 285 4.45 16.48 6.45
CA HIS A 285 3.95 15.78 5.25
C HIS A 285 4.03 14.27 5.41
N GLY A 286 5.15 13.74 5.91
CA GLY A 286 5.32 12.31 6.16
C GLY A 286 4.27 11.75 7.12
N LEU A 287 4.01 12.47 8.22
CA LEU A 287 3.00 12.09 9.22
C LEU A 287 1.59 12.06 8.60
N LEU A 288 1.20 13.11 7.87
CA LEU A 288 -0.12 13.18 7.24
C LEU A 288 -0.31 12.10 6.18
N CYS A 289 0.71 11.84 5.36
CA CYS A 289 0.70 10.75 4.39
C CYS A 289 0.48 9.40 5.08
N ALA A 290 1.28 9.07 6.10
CA ALA A 290 1.13 7.80 6.82
C ALA A 290 -0.23 7.69 7.52
N THR A 291 -0.73 8.78 8.10
CA THR A 291 -2.04 8.82 8.75
C THR A 291 -3.15 8.55 7.75
N LEU A 292 -3.16 9.21 6.58
CA LEU A 292 -4.15 8.99 5.53
C LEU A 292 -4.05 7.59 4.92
N GLN A 293 -2.84 7.08 4.71
CA GLN A 293 -2.62 5.71 4.22
C GLN A 293 -3.15 4.67 5.21
N THR A 294 -2.92 4.90 6.49
CA THR A 294 -3.41 4.05 7.58
C THR A 294 -4.92 4.13 7.72
N TRP A 295 -5.48 5.34 7.62
CA TRP A 295 -6.93 5.55 7.61
C TRP A 295 -7.58 4.81 6.45
N ALA A 296 -7.00 4.91 5.24
CA ALA A 296 -7.44 4.16 4.07
C ALA A 296 -7.30 2.64 4.24
N LEU A 297 -6.26 2.15 4.92
CA LEU A 297 -6.13 0.72 5.27
C LEU A 297 -7.31 0.26 6.13
N LEU A 298 -7.65 0.98 7.18
CA LEU A 298 -8.76 0.59 8.06
C LEU A 298 -10.11 0.64 7.37
N LEU A 299 -10.31 1.57 6.43
CA LEU A 299 -11.50 1.60 5.59
C LEU A 299 -11.68 0.35 4.72
N THR A 300 -10.61 -0.40 4.42
CA THR A 300 -10.73 -1.65 3.65
C THR A 300 -11.47 -2.77 4.37
N ILE A 301 -11.51 -2.73 5.71
CA ILE A 301 -12.20 -3.71 6.56
C ILE A 301 -13.40 -3.09 7.30
N PHE A 302 -13.71 -1.82 7.02
CA PHE A 302 -14.81 -1.11 7.67
C PHE A 302 -16.16 -1.48 7.04
N PRO A 303 -17.23 -1.68 7.83
CA PRO A 303 -18.51 -2.11 7.29
C PRO A 303 -19.09 -1.14 6.25
N SER A 304 -19.57 -1.70 5.14
CA SER A 304 -20.12 -0.95 4.01
C SER A 304 -21.34 -0.09 4.35
N THR A 305 -22.06 -0.43 5.42
CA THR A 305 -23.23 0.34 5.90
C THR A 305 -22.85 1.70 6.51
N GLN A 306 -21.62 1.83 7.00
CA GLN A 306 -21.15 3.03 7.69
C GLN A 306 -20.10 3.81 6.89
N ILE A 307 -19.52 3.20 5.86
CA ILE A 307 -18.46 3.82 5.04
C ILE A 307 -18.96 5.05 4.29
N SER A 308 -20.22 5.06 3.81
CA SER A 308 -20.80 6.19 3.06
C SER A 308 -20.79 7.48 3.88
N HIS A 309 -21.24 7.40 5.13
CA HIS A 309 -21.27 8.55 6.04
C HIS A 309 -19.87 9.12 6.33
N ILE A 310 -18.88 8.24 6.48
CA ILE A 310 -17.48 8.65 6.70
C ILE A 310 -16.91 9.31 5.44
N LEU A 311 -17.14 8.74 4.27
CA LEU A 311 -16.67 9.27 3.00
C LEU A 311 -17.34 10.61 2.67
N ASP A 312 -18.66 10.75 2.85
CA ASP A 312 -19.37 12.01 2.60
C ASP A 312 -18.82 13.14 3.47
N ARG A 313 -18.45 12.82 4.72
CA ARG A 313 -17.85 13.77 5.65
C ARG A 313 -16.42 14.16 5.27
N GLN A 314 -15.58 13.21 4.83
CA GLN A 314 -14.13 13.43 4.72
C GLN A 314 -13.61 13.66 3.30
N LEU A 315 -14.25 13.04 2.31
CA LEU A 315 -13.79 13.04 0.92
C LEU A 315 -13.65 14.44 0.30
N PRO A 316 -14.60 15.39 0.50
CA PRO A 316 -14.47 16.73 -0.06
C PRO A 316 -13.21 17.46 0.44
N TYR A 317 -12.82 17.24 1.70
CA TYR A 317 -11.66 17.90 2.32
C TYR A 317 -10.35 17.28 1.85
N VAL A 318 -10.27 15.95 1.79
CA VAL A 318 -9.09 15.23 1.28
C VAL A 318 -8.83 15.61 -0.17
N LEU A 319 -9.87 15.61 -1.02
CA LEU A 319 -9.75 15.98 -2.43
C LEU A 319 -9.38 17.45 -2.61
N ARG A 320 -10.00 18.37 -1.86
CA ARG A 320 -9.65 19.79 -1.90
C ARG A 320 -8.19 20.00 -1.53
N THR A 321 -7.67 19.30 -0.53
CA THR A 321 -6.26 19.40 -0.14
C THR A 321 -5.32 18.93 -1.23
N LEU A 322 -5.59 17.75 -1.79
CA LEU A 322 -4.78 17.19 -2.88
C LEU A 322 -4.81 18.05 -4.14
N ALA A 323 -5.93 18.76 -4.39
CA ALA A 323 -6.10 19.68 -5.51
C ALA A 323 -5.51 21.08 -5.28
N THR A 324 -5.41 21.54 -4.02
CA THR A 324 -4.95 22.89 -3.68
C THR A 324 -3.46 22.96 -3.31
N ASP A 325 -2.77 21.81 -3.25
CA ASP A 325 -1.32 21.80 -3.00
C ASP A 325 -0.57 22.56 -4.10
N SER A 326 0.15 23.62 -3.69
CA SER A 326 0.59 24.65 -4.63
C SER A 326 1.66 24.13 -5.60
N ASN A 327 1.35 24.14 -6.90
CA ASN A 327 2.20 23.66 -7.98
C ASN A 327 3.57 24.35 -8.11
N LYS A 328 3.76 25.50 -7.44
CA LYS A 328 4.92 26.38 -7.59
C LYS A 328 6.20 25.88 -6.90
N TYR A 329 6.10 24.96 -5.94
CA TYR A 329 7.25 24.50 -5.14
C TYR A 329 7.51 22.98 -5.22
N ARG A 330 6.75 22.23 -6.03
CA ARG A 330 6.95 20.78 -6.18
C ARG A 330 8.10 20.46 -7.12
N ALA A 331 8.82 19.37 -6.86
CA ALA A 331 9.77 18.83 -7.82
C ALA A 331 9.05 18.30 -9.07
N LYS A 332 9.75 18.30 -10.22
CA LYS A 332 9.19 17.78 -11.49
C LYS A 332 8.77 16.31 -11.38
N ALA A 333 9.57 15.48 -10.70
CA ALA A 333 9.29 14.08 -10.46
C ALA A 333 7.99 13.88 -9.66
N ASP A 334 7.78 14.66 -8.60
CA ASP A 334 6.58 14.56 -7.76
C ASP A 334 5.32 14.94 -8.53
N ARG A 335 5.39 15.97 -9.37
CA ARG A 335 4.27 16.35 -10.26
C ARG A 335 3.95 15.25 -11.27
N GLN A 336 4.96 14.61 -11.86
CA GLN A 336 4.77 13.49 -12.78
C GLN A 336 4.15 12.27 -12.07
N ARG A 337 4.60 11.96 -10.85
CA ARG A 337 4.03 10.89 -10.03
C ARG A 337 2.59 11.19 -9.61
N GLN A 338 2.30 12.42 -9.20
CA GLN A 338 0.94 12.86 -8.86
C GLN A 338 0.02 12.79 -10.09
N GLY A 339 0.46 13.31 -11.25
CA GLY A 339 -0.34 13.29 -12.47
C GLY A 339 -0.58 11.88 -13.03
N SER A 340 0.38 10.96 -12.89
CA SER A 340 0.14 9.54 -13.21
C SER A 340 -0.84 8.89 -12.23
N THR A 341 -0.72 9.19 -10.94
CA THR A 341 -1.65 8.67 -9.91
C THR A 341 -3.07 9.17 -10.15
N PHE A 342 -3.27 10.46 -10.39
CA PHE A 342 -4.61 11.01 -10.68
C PHE A 342 -5.21 10.46 -11.97
N ARG A 343 -4.41 10.27 -13.02
CA ARG A 343 -4.90 9.61 -14.24
C ARG A 343 -5.35 8.18 -13.98
N ALA A 344 -4.60 7.41 -13.20
CA ALA A 344 -4.99 6.05 -12.84
C ALA A 344 -6.27 6.02 -11.98
N VAL A 345 -6.39 6.94 -11.00
CA VAL A 345 -7.61 7.07 -10.19
C VAL A 345 -8.79 7.47 -11.06
N LEU A 346 -8.65 8.50 -11.90
CA LEU A 346 -9.72 8.96 -12.79
C LEU A 346 -10.17 7.86 -13.74
N HIS A 347 -9.22 7.16 -14.38
CA HIS A 347 -9.52 6.02 -15.24
C HIS A 347 -10.27 4.92 -14.48
N SER A 348 -9.91 4.63 -13.23
CA SER A 348 -10.63 3.63 -12.44
C SER A 348 -12.04 4.09 -12.01
N VAL A 349 -12.23 5.40 -11.78
CA VAL A 349 -13.54 5.96 -11.43
C VAL A 349 -14.46 6.00 -12.65
N GLU A 350 -13.93 6.32 -13.83
CA GLU A 350 -14.69 6.41 -15.08
C GLU A 350 -14.94 5.02 -15.71
N GLY A 351 -13.92 4.15 -15.69
CA GLY A 351 -13.97 2.80 -16.26
C GLY A 351 -14.54 1.73 -15.33
N GLY A 352 -14.68 2.03 -14.04
CA GLY A 352 -15.21 1.10 -13.03
C GLY A 352 -14.26 -0.02 -12.60
N GLU A 353 -13.11 -0.18 -13.27
CA GLU A 353 -12.16 -1.26 -13.03
C GLU A 353 -10.72 -0.71 -12.90
N ARG A 354 -9.93 -1.33 -12.01
CA ARG A 354 -8.50 -1.06 -11.86
C ARG A 354 -7.70 -2.05 -12.70
N GLU A 355 -6.59 -1.61 -13.28
CA GLU A 355 -5.66 -2.52 -13.96
C GLU A 355 -5.14 -3.60 -12.99
N GLU A 356 -5.30 -4.86 -13.38
CA GLU A 356 -4.85 -6.00 -12.61
C GLU A 356 -3.31 -6.01 -12.50
N GLU A 357 -2.83 -6.01 -11.26
CA GLU A 357 -1.41 -6.06 -10.97
C GLU A 357 -1.03 -7.42 -10.39
N ILE A 358 -0.03 -8.07 -10.97
CA ILE A 358 0.36 -9.43 -10.64
C ILE A 358 1.68 -9.40 -9.85
N VAL A 359 1.70 -9.98 -8.65
CA VAL A 359 2.93 -10.24 -7.89
C VAL A 359 3.21 -11.72 -7.81
N ARG A 360 4.35 -12.12 -8.35
CA ARG A 360 4.81 -13.52 -8.34
C ARG A 360 5.77 -13.70 -7.19
N PHE A 361 5.55 -14.71 -6.36
CA PHE A 361 6.36 -15.02 -5.19
C PHE A 361 6.50 -16.54 -5.08
N GLY A 362 7.72 -17.05 -5.04
CA GLY A 362 7.96 -18.50 -5.17
C GLY A 362 7.29 -19.09 -6.41
N PHE A 363 6.40 -20.07 -6.20
CA PHE A 363 5.58 -20.73 -7.23
C PHE A 363 4.16 -20.17 -7.34
N GLU A 364 3.82 -19.20 -6.49
CA GLU A 364 2.47 -18.66 -6.36
C GLU A 364 2.39 -17.26 -6.94
N VAL A 365 1.17 -16.81 -7.16
CA VAL A 365 0.86 -15.51 -7.74
C VAL A 365 -0.25 -14.86 -6.94
N LEU A 366 0.00 -13.63 -6.50
CA LEU A 366 -0.99 -12.76 -5.89
C LEU A 366 -1.51 -11.81 -6.96
N TYR A 367 -2.81 -11.90 -7.21
CA TYR A 367 -3.54 -10.98 -8.07
C TYR A 367 -4.03 -9.79 -7.24
N ARG A 368 -3.74 -8.56 -7.69
CA ARG A 368 -4.21 -7.32 -7.08
C ARG A 368 -5.11 -6.57 -8.05
N ASP A 369 -6.37 -6.96 -8.06
CA ASP A 369 -7.43 -6.40 -8.88
C ASP A 369 -8.12 -5.17 -8.23
N SER A 370 -8.00 -4.99 -6.91
CA SER A 370 -8.70 -3.94 -6.17
C SER A 370 -7.78 -2.89 -5.54
N TRP A 371 -8.29 -1.68 -5.34
CA TRP A 371 -7.59 -0.63 -4.57
C TRP A 371 -7.39 -1.02 -3.10
N ALA A 372 -8.37 -1.72 -2.52
CA ALA A 372 -8.30 -2.25 -1.17
C ALA A 372 -7.15 -3.27 -1.04
N GLY A 373 -7.10 -4.27 -1.93
CA GLY A 373 -6.03 -5.28 -1.96
C GLY A 373 -4.65 -4.67 -2.15
N HIS A 374 -4.51 -3.66 -3.02
CA HIS A 374 -3.26 -2.93 -3.17
C HIS A 374 -2.87 -2.13 -1.93
N ARG A 375 -3.83 -1.49 -1.24
CA ARG A 375 -3.54 -0.74 -0.02
C ARG A 375 -3.11 -1.67 1.11
N ILE A 376 -3.78 -2.81 1.29
CA ILE A 376 -3.43 -3.86 2.26
C ILE A 376 -2.01 -4.36 1.98
N HIS A 377 -1.74 -4.83 0.75
CA HIS A 377 -0.40 -5.28 0.35
C HIS A 377 0.68 -4.23 0.59
N THR A 378 0.42 -2.97 0.25
CA THR A 378 1.40 -1.90 0.43
C THR A 378 1.65 -1.62 1.92
N ALA A 379 0.63 -1.67 2.78
CA ALA A 379 0.80 -1.51 4.22
C ALA A 379 1.69 -2.62 4.84
N PHE A 380 1.47 -3.88 4.46
CA PHE A 380 2.35 -4.97 4.90
C PHE A 380 3.77 -4.84 4.32
N LYS A 381 3.90 -4.45 3.05
CA LYS A 381 5.21 -4.22 2.42
C LYS A 381 6.00 -3.06 3.06
N GLU A 382 5.32 -2.01 3.52
CA GLU A 382 5.96 -0.88 4.24
C GLU A 382 6.60 -1.32 5.57
N VAL A 383 6.09 -2.38 6.19
CA VAL A 383 6.58 -2.91 7.47
C VAL A 383 7.54 -4.08 7.30
N LEU A 384 7.26 -5.00 6.37
CA LEU A 384 8.07 -6.21 6.12
C LEU A 384 9.20 -6.00 5.11
N GLY A 385 9.13 -4.93 4.29
CA GLY A 385 10.18 -4.60 3.33
C GLY A 385 10.42 -5.70 2.29
N SER A 386 11.68 -6.11 2.13
CA SER A 386 12.10 -7.15 1.18
C SER A 386 11.56 -8.54 1.52
N ALA A 387 11.27 -8.80 2.78
CA ALA A 387 10.79 -10.08 3.29
C ALA A 387 9.28 -10.30 3.06
N MET A 388 8.57 -9.33 2.47
CA MET A 388 7.15 -9.49 2.11
C MET A 388 6.88 -10.81 1.36
N HIS A 389 7.75 -11.22 0.45
CA HIS A 389 7.58 -12.48 -0.30
C HIS A 389 7.65 -13.70 0.61
N HIS A 390 8.59 -13.73 1.57
CA HIS A 390 8.71 -14.82 2.54
C HIS A 390 7.45 -14.92 3.40
N HIS A 391 6.92 -13.80 3.89
CA HIS A 391 5.68 -13.83 4.66
C HIS A 391 4.45 -14.24 3.83
N LEU A 392 4.37 -13.90 2.54
CA LEU A 392 3.28 -14.41 1.68
C LEU A 392 3.34 -15.94 1.53
N GLN A 393 4.54 -16.54 1.60
CA GLN A 393 4.71 -17.99 1.52
C GLN A 393 4.41 -18.69 2.84
N SER A 394 4.89 -18.13 3.95
CA SER A 394 5.01 -18.85 5.22
C SER A 394 4.14 -18.30 6.36
N ASN A 395 3.64 -17.06 6.27
CA ASN A 395 2.83 -16.47 7.35
C ASN A 395 1.34 -16.75 7.14
N GLU A 396 0.75 -17.61 7.99
CA GLU A 396 -0.67 -17.97 7.95
C GLU A 396 -1.60 -16.74 7.95
N LEU A 397 -1.30 -15.73 8.77
CA LEU A 397 -2.08 -14.48 8.79
C LEU A 397 -2.16 -13.81 7.42
N LEU A 398 -1.01 -13.67 6.75
CA LEU A 398 -0.98 -13.00 5.45
C LEU A 398 -1.63 -13.87 4.37
N ARG A 399 -1.48 -15.19 4.46
CA ARG A 399 -2.13 -16.11 3.54
C ARG A 399 -3.65 -16.04 3.65
N ASP A 400 -4.17 -15.92 4.85
CA ASP A 400 -5.61 -15.71 5.08
C ASP A 400 -6.08 -14.35 4.58
N ILE A 401 -5.34 -13.28 4.88
CA ILE A 401 -5.66 -11.91 4.43
C ILE A 401 -5.75 -11.83 2.90
N PHE A 402 -4.84 -12.50 2.19
CA PHE A 402 -4.78 -12.48 0.72
C PHE A 402 -5.50 -13.66 0.05
N GLY A 403 -6.10 -14.57 0.81
CA GLY A 403 -6.79 -15.74 0.27
C GLY A 403 -5.89 -16.69 -0.53
N LEU A 404 -4.63 -16.86 -0.11
CA LEU A 404 -3.64 -17.70 -0.78
C LEU A 404 -3.80 -19.20 -0.45
N GLY A 405 -4.64 -19.54 0.53
CA GLY A 405 -4.81 -20.90 1.03
C GLY A 405 -3.70 -21.31 2.01
N PRO A 406 -3.59 -22.60 2.39
CA PRO A 406 -2.61 -23.06 3.37
C PRO A 406 -1.17 -22.88 2.87
N VAL A 407 -0.21 -22.82 3.79
CA VAL A 407 1.23 -22.74 3.48
C VAL A 407 1.64 -23.93 2.60
N LEU A 408 2.31 -23.64 1.48
CA LEU A 408 2.79 -24.67 0.58
C LEU A 408 4.04 -25.34 1.15
N VAL A 409 3.90 -26.60 1.56
CA VAL A 409 5.03 -27.46 1.91
C VAL A 409 5.41 -28.26 0.67
N LEU A 410 6.39 -27.76 -0.09
CA LEU A 410 6.89 -28.45 -1.28
C LEU A 410 8.17 -29.18 -0.93
N ASP A 411 8.22 -30.50 -1.18
CA ASP A 411 9.45 -31.26 -1.09
C ASP A 411 10.37 -30.99 -2.29
N ALA A 412 11.64 -31.41 -2.19
CA ALA A 412 12.63 -31.21 -3.24
C ALA A 412 12.21 -31.80 -4.60
N THR A 413 11.35 -32.81 -4.60
CA THR A 413 10.82 -33.47 -5.80
C THR A 413 9.75 -32.61 -6.48
N ALA A 414 8.80 -32.07 -5.71
CA ALA A 414 7.77 -31.15 -6.16
C ALA A 414 8.38 -29.83 -6.67
N LEU A 415 9.40 -29.30 -5.97
CA LEU A 415 10.18 -28.14 -6.40
C LEU A 415 10.84 -28.35 -7.78
N LYS A 416 11.33 -29.56 -8.06
CA LYS A 416 11.88 -29.91 -9.38
C LYS A 416 10.77 -30.05 -10.43
N ALA A 417 9.64 -30.63 -10.09
CA ALA A 417 8.49 -30.79 -10.99
C ALA A 417 7.85 -29.45 -11.38
N CYS A 418 7.86 -28.44 -10.50
CA CYS A 418 7.33 -27.11 -10.79
C CYS A 418 8.24 -26.25 -11.70
N LYS A 419 9.49 -26.68 -11.96
CA LYS A 419 10.40 -25.94 -12.86
C LYS A 419 10.04 -26.23 -14.31
N VAL A 420 9.52 -25.21 -14.99
CA VAL A 420 9.31 -25.25 -16.44
C VAL A 420 10.66 -25.46 -17.14
N PRO A 421 10.82 -26.50 -17.98
CA PRO A 421 12.04 -26.77 -18.73
C PRO A 421 12.48 -25.55 -19.56
N ARG A 422 13.80 -25.34 -19.67
CA ARG A 422 14.38 -24.22 -20.43
C ARG A 422 13.87 -24.16 -21.87
N PHE A 423 13.72 -25.32 -22.50
CA PHE A 423 13.20 -25.44 -23.86
C PHE A 423 11.76 -24.94 -23.98
N GLU A 424 10.88 -25.37 -23.08
CA GLU A 424 9.48 -24.96 -23.05
C GLU A 424 9.32 -23.46 -22.80
N LYS A 425 10.11 -22.91 -21.86
CA LYS A 425 10.17 -21.46 -21.62
C LYS A 425 10.62 -20.68 -22.86
N HIS A 426 11.61 -21.19 -23.59
CA HIS A 426 12.08 -20.57 -24.84
C HIS A 426 10.99 -20.61 -25.92
N LEU A 427 10.31 -21.74 -26.07
CA LEU A 427 9.22 -21.91 -27.04
C LEU A 427 8.05 -20.97 -26.73
N TYR A 428 7.61 -20.89 -25.48
CA TYR A 428 6.56 -19.99 -25.03
C TYR A 428 6.92 -18.51 -25.26
N ASN A 429 8.13 -18.10 -24.90
CA ASN A 429 8.61 -16.73 -25.12
C ASN A 429 8.71 -16.38 -26.61
N THR A 430 9.13 -17.34 -27.44
CA THR A 430 9.21 -17.16 -28.90
C THR A 430 7.81 -17.03 -29.51
N ALA A 431 6.87 -17.86 -29.09
CA ALA A 431 5.48 -17.80 -29.53
C ALA A 431 4.81 -16.47 -29.15
N THR A 432 4.95 -16.03 -27.89
CA THR A 432 4.42 -14.75 -27.40
C THR A 432 5.06 -13.55 -28.09
N PHE A 433 6.38 -13.57 -28.34
CA PHE A 433 7.06 -12.53 -29.11
C PHE A 433 6.55 -12.44 -30.54
N LYS A 434 6.37 -13.59 -31.22
CA LYS A 434 5.84 -13.67 -32.58
C LYS A 434 4.41 -13.14 -32.65
N ALA A 435 3.56 -13.53 -31.70
CA ALA A 435 2.18 -13.05 -31.60
C ALA A 435 2.12 -11.53 -31.39
N ARG A 436 2.90 -10.98 -30.43
CA ARG A 436 2.97 -9.54 -30.18
C ARG A 436 3.47 -8.76 -31.40
N THR A 437 4.44 -9.31 -32.12
CA THR A 437 4.98 -8.68 -33.34
C THR A 437 3.94 -8.62 -34.45
N LYS A 438 3.21 -9.72 -34.68
CA LYS A 438 2.09 -9.78 -35.65
C LYS A 438 0.94 -8.85 -35.28
N ALA A 439 0.59 -8.73 -34.00
CA ALA A 439 -0.46 -7.83 -33.56
C ALA A 439 -0.04 -6.36 -33.79
N ARG A 440 1.18 -5.99 -33.39
CA ARG A 440 1.69 -4.62 -33.54
C ARG A 440 1.91 -4.22 -35.00
N SER A 441 2.32 -5.13 -35.89
CA SER A 441 2.53 -4.80 -37.31
C SER A 441 1.26 -4.29 -38.01
N ARG A 442 0.07 -4.67 -37.54
CA ARG A 442 -1.22 -4.19 -38.07
C ARG A 442 -1.50 -2.71 -37.75
N VAL A 443 -0.86 -2.17 -36.69
CA VAL A 443 -1.11 -0.81 -36.20
C VAL A 443 0.08 0.12 -36.45
N ARG A 444 1.28 -0.43 -36.70
CA ARG A 444 2.52 0.35 -36.94
C ARG A 444 2.46 1.23 -38.19
N SER A 445 1.69 0.87 -39.22
CA SER A 445 1.54 1.67 -40.43
C SER A 445 0.58 2.85 -40.29
N LYS A 446 -0.06 3.06 -39.12
CA LYS A 446 -1.01 4.18 -38.91
C LYS A 446 -0.40 5.58 -39.08
N ARG A 447 0.92 5.71 -38.90
CA ARG A 447 1.66 6.97 -39.07
C ARG A 447 2.65 6.90 -40.23
N ALA A 448 2.46 5.96 -41.16
CA ALA A 448 3.29 5.91 -42.35
C ALA A 448 2.82 7.00 -43.33
N ASP A 449 3.76 7.82 -43.81
CA ASP A 449 3.52 8.74 -44.91
C ASP A 449 3.40 7.92 -46.20
N ILE A 450 2.22 7.35 -46.44
CA ILE A 450 1.90 6.61 -47.65
C ILE A 450 1.55 7.65 -48.72
N LEU A 451 2.47 7.82 -49.68
CA LEU A 451 2.35 8.71 -50.84
C LEU A 451 1.32 8.20 -51.86
#